data_AF-A0A920V5T3-F1
#
_entry.id   AF-A0A920V5T3-F1
#
_cell.length_a   1.000
_cell.length_b   1.000
_cell.length_c   1.000
_cell.angle_alpha   90.00
_cell.angle_beta   90.00
_cell.angle_gamma   90.00
#
_symmetry.space_group_name_H-M   'P 1'
#
loop_
_entity.id
_entity.type
_entity.pdbx_description
1 polymer ?
#
loop_
_entity_poly.entity_id
_entity_poly.type
_entity_poly.pdbx_seq_one_letter_code
_entity_poly.pdbx_strand_id
1 'polypeptide(L)'
;MMINKMSFKNIGLKFSFIVFTVFLNSCSVFGEWWYDRLDLYLANYFFEYAEFTNDQKYYIRKTTKEYKNWNSNSELPKLKKPFY
;
A
#
# COMPACT_ATOMS: atom_id res chain seq x y z
N MET A 1 2.27 47.89 6.31
CA MET A 1 1.92 46.97 5.20
C MET A 1 0.91 45.95 5.72
N MET A 2 -0.39 46.18 5.53
CA MET A 2 -1.44 45.25 5.98
C MET A 2 -1.59 44.12 4.95
N ILE A 3 -1.05 42.96 5.25
CA ILE A 3 -1.27 41.74 4.46
C ILE A 3 -2.75 41.37 4.57
N ASN A 4 -3.43 41.23 3.43
CA ASN A 4 -4.87 40.96 3.37
C ASN A 4 -5.19 39.57 3.96
N LYS A 5 -5.62 39.56 5.23
CA LYS A 5 -5.99 38.37 6.03
C LYS A 5 -7.06 37.50 5.35
N MET A 6 -7.89 38.09 4.50
CA MET A 6 -8.96 37.40 3.74
C MET A 6 -8.41 36.54 2.60
N SER A 7 -7.32 36.98 1.95
CA SER A 7 -6.61 36.21 0.92
C SER A 7 -5.92 34.97 1.51
N PHE A 8 -5.28 35.13 2.68
CA PHE A 8 -4.60 34.04 3.37
C PHE A 8 -5.57 32.93 3.85
N LYS A 9 -6.75 33.31 4.32
CA LYS A 9 -7.80 32.37 4.74
C LYS A 9 -8.35 31.55 3.56
N ASN A 10 -8.53 32.17 2.39
CA ASN A 10 -8.95 31.47 1.17
C ASN A 10 -7.87 30.54 0.61
N ILE A 11 -6.58 30.90 0.74
CA ILE A 11 -5.46 30.02 0.36
C ILE A 11 -5.38 28.81 1.29
N GLY A 12 -5.50 29.02 2.61
CA GLY A 12 -5.53 27.93 3.60
C GLY A 12 -6.71 26.98 3.39
N LEU A 13 -7.89 27.51 3.06
CA LEU A 13 -9.07 26.70 2.74
C LEU A 13 -8.86 25.85 1.47
N LYS A 14 -8.28 26.44 0.41
CA LYS A 14 -7.93 25.71 -0.82
C LYS A 14 -6.91 24.60 -0.57
N PHE A 15 -5.88 24.88 0.25
CA PHE A 15 -4.88 23.89 0.62
C PHE A 15 -5.49 22.74 1.43
N SER A 16 -6.37 23.04 2.38
CA SER A 16 -7.09 22.03 3.16
C SER A 16 -7.95 21.12 2.28
N PHE A 17 -8.66 21.68 1.28
CA PHE A 17 -9.41 20.88 0.32
C PHE A 17 -8.52 19.95 -0.51
N ILE A 18 -7.36 20.44 -0.98
CA ILE A 18 -6.40 19.63 -1.73
C ILE A 18 -5.91 18.46 -0.86
N VAL A 19 -5.47 18.74 0.37
CA VAL A 19 -5.03 17.70 1.32
C VAL A 19 -6.14 16.69 1.57
N PHE A 20 -7.37 17.14 1.82
CA PHE A 20 -8.52 16.27 2.04
C PHE A 20 -8.80 15.35 0.85
N THR A 21 -8.77 15.88 -0.39
CA THR A 21 -8.95 15.06 -1.60
C THR A 21 -7.83 14.03 -1.78
N VAL A 22 -6.59 14.35 -1.43
CA VAL A 22 -5.47 13.40 -1.45
C VAL A 22 -5.68 12.29 -0.40
N PHE A 23 -6.12 12.65 0.80
CA PHE A 23 -6.40 11.69 1.88
C PHE A 23 -7.55 10.74 1.57
N LEU A 24 -8.58 11.18 0.83
CA LEU A 24 -9.67 10.29 0.44
C LEU A 24 -9.24 9.27 -0.63
N ASN A 25 -8.35 9.65 -1.54
CA ASN A 25 -7.87 8.78 -2.61
C ASN A 25 -6.67 7.92 -2.20
N SER A 26 -6.00 8.24 -1.10
CA SER A 26 -4.81 7.51 -0.66
C SER A 26 -5.14 6.13 -0.09
N CYS A 27 -6.35 5.88 0.43
CA CYS A 27 -6.67 4.62 1.10
C CYS A 27 -6.60 3.41 0.13
N SER A 28 -7.01 3.56 -1.13
CA SER A 28 -6.96 2.48 -2.13
C SER A 28 -5.55 2.31 -2.72
N VAL A 29 -4.90 3.42 -3.09
CA VAL A 29 -3.56 3.42 -3.68
C VAL A 29 -2.50 2.95 -2.68
N PHE A 30 -2.62 3.36 -1.42
CA PHE A 30 -1.73 2.92 -0.35
C PHE A 30 -1.93 1.45 -0.02
N GLY A 31 -3.17 0.96 -0.06
CA GLY A 31 -3.49 -0.47 0.13
C GLY A 31 -2.84 -1.36 -0.94
N GLU A 32 -2.95 -0.98 -2.21
CA GLU A 32 -2.33 -1.69 -3.33
C GLU A 32 -0.79 -1.67 -3.23
N TRP A 33 -0.21 -0.50 -2.97
CA TRP A 33 1.24 -0.36 -2.78
C TRP A 33 1.76 -1.16 -1.58
N TRP A 34 1.01 -1.20 -0.48
CA TRP A 34 1.37 -1.96 0.72
C TRP A 34 1.25 -3.46 0.49
N TYR A 35 0.15 -3.90 -0.14
CA TYR A 35 -0.04 -5.29 -0.58
C TYR A 35 1.13 -5.75 -1.46
N ASP A 36 1.63 -4.85 -2.31
CA ASP A 36 2.72 -5.20 -3.20
C ASP A 36 4.04 -5.50 -2.50
N ARG A 37 4.24 -4.96 -1.29
CA ARG A 37 5.49 -5.05 -0.53
C ARG A 37 5.41 -5.91 0.73
N LEU A 38 4.21 -6.15 1.25
CA LEU A 38 3.97 -6.86 2.50
C LEU A 38 4.69 -8.22 2.56
N ASP A 39 4.59 -8.96 1.46
CA ASP A 39 5.18 -10.28 1.31
C ASP A 39 6.71 -10.27 1.44
N LEU A 40 7.37 -9.27 0.84
CA LEU A 40 8.83 -9.10 0.95
C LEU A 40 9.23 -8.66 2.36
N TYR A 41 8.45 -7.77 2.97
CA TYR A 41 8.66 -7.35 4.35
C TYR A 41 8.59 -8.55 5.30
N LEU A 42 7.54 -9.37 5.18
CA LEU A 42 7.33 -10.54 6.04
C LEU A 42 8.42 -11.60 5.86
N ALA A 43 8.82 -11.89 4.61
CA ALA A 43 9.92 -12.82 4.34
C ALA A 43 11.24 -12.36 4.96
N ASN A 44 11.57 -11.07 4.83
CA ASN A 44 12.78 -10.51 5.43
C ASN A 44 12.72 -10.51 6.96
N TYR A 45 11.55 -10.24 7.54
CA TYR A 45 11.32 -10.36 8.99
C TYR A 45 11.64 -11.79 9.47
N PHE A 46 11.14 -12.82 8.80
CA PHE A 46 11.47 -14.20 9.17
C PHE A 46 12.96 -14.54 9.02
N PHE A 47 13.64 -13.96 8.04
CA PHE A 47 15.09 -14.16 7.86
C PHE A 47 15.94 -13.47 8.93
N GLU A 48 15.39 -12.53 9.69
CA GLU A 48 16.06 -11.89 10.82
C GLU A 48 16.06 -12.78 12.06
N TYR A 49 14.99 -13.55 12.28
CA TYR A 49 14.79 -14.34 13.50
C TYR A 49 14.97 -15.84 13.33
N ALA A 50 15.22 -16.33 12.10
CA ALA A 50 15.46 -17.74 11.83
C ALA A 50 16.59 -17.94 10.80
N GLU A 51 17.42 -18.96 11.05
CA GLU A 51 18.47 -19.35 10.12
C GLU A 51 17.91 -20.24 9.02
N PHE A 52 18.03 -19.75 7.79
CA PHE A 52 17.71 -20.49 6.58
C PHE A 52 18.96 -20.59 5.70
N THR A 53 19.13 -21.74 5.07
CA THR A 53 20.10 -21.91 3.98
C THR A 53 19.76 -20.99 2.80
N ASN A 54 20.72 -20.75 1.92
CA ASN A 54 20.50 -19.93 0.73
C ASN A 54 19.40 -20.52 -0.18
N ASP A 55 19.34 -21.85 -0.29
CA ASP A 55 18.32 -22.55 -1.08
C ASP A 55 16.93 -22.39 -0.47
N GLN A 56 16.81 -22.50 0.86
CA GLN A 56 15.54 -22.24 1.56
C GLN A 56 15.09 -20.79 1.41
N LYS A 57 16.00 -19.81 1.53
CA LYS A 57 15.68 -18.39 1.29
C LYS A 57 15.21 -18.15 -0.14
N TYR A 58 15.85 -18.80 -1.12
CA TYR A 58 15.42 -18.75 -2.52
C TYR A 58 14.02 -19.34 -2.70
N TYR A 59 13.77 -20.53 -2.14
CA TYR A 59 12.49 -21.21 -2.24
C TYR A 59 11.35 -20.40 -1.59
N ILE A 60 11.59 -19.80 -0.43
CA ILE A 60 10.63 -18.94 0.26
C ILE A 60 10.29 -17.74 -0.63
N ARG A 61 11.29 -17.01 -1.13
CA ARG A 61 11.06 -15.86 -2.03
C ARG A 61 10.30 -16.25 -3.30
N LYS A 62 10.67 -17.38 -3.91
CA LYS A 62 10.01 -17.90 -5.12
C LYS A 62 8.53 -18.23 -4.84
N THR A 63 8.28 -19.03 -3.81
CA THR A 63 6.92 -19.46 -3.42
C THR A 63 6.04 -18.28 -3.06
N THR A 64 6.57 -17.32 -2.29
CA THR A 64 5.85 -16.08 -1.95
C THR A 64 5.45 -15.29 -3.19
N LYS A 65 6.36 -15.12 -4.16
CA LYS A 65 6.06 -14.43 -5.42
C LYS A 65 5.01 -15.16 -6.26
N GLU A 66 5.11 -16.49 -6.36
CA GLU A 66 4.16 -17.32 -7.10
C GLU A 66 2.77 -17.28 -6.45
N TYR A 67 2.70 -17.38 -5.12
CA TYR A 67 1.46 -17.26 -4.36
C TYR A 67 0.81 -15.89 -4.56
N LYS A 68 1.58 -14.80 -4.43
CA LYS A 68 1.06 -13.44 -4.66
C LYS A 68 0.46 -13.31 -6.06
N ASN A 69 1.16 -13.80 -7.08
CA ASN A 69 0.68 -13.77 -8.45
C ASN A 69 -0.60 -14.60 -8.63
N TRP A 70 -0.64 -15.82 -8.08
CA TRP A 70 -1.85 -16.65 -8.11
C TRP A 70 -3.03 -15.98 -7.38
N ASN A 71 -2.80 -15.47 -6.18
CA ASN A 71 -3.81 -14.82 -5.33
C ASN A 71 -4.39 -13.56 -6.01
N SER A 72 -3.53 -12.70 -6.58
CA SER A 72 -3.95 -11.50 -7.31
C SER A 72 -4.78 -11.80 -8.55
N ASN A 73 -4.48 -12.89 -9.26
CA ASN A 73 -5.17 -13.24 -10.51
C ASN A 73 -6.38 -14.15 -10.29
N SER A 74 -6.42 -14.90 -9.20
CA SER A 74 -7.43 -15.95 -8.97
C SER A 74 -8.41 -15.57 -7.88
N GLU A 75 -7.94 -15.15 -6.71
CA GLU A 75 -8.78 -14.96 -5.52
C GLU A 75 -9.23 -13.51 -5.32
N LEU A 76 -8.32 -12.53 -5.42
CA LEU A 76 -8.68 -11.11 -5.28
C LEU A 76 -9.79 -10.65 -6.24
N PRO A 77 -9.85 -11.10 -7.51
CA PRO A 77 -10.94 -10.72 -8.40
C PRO A 77 -12.31 -11.26 -7.95
N LYS A 78 -12.34 -12.36 -7.18
CA LYS A 78 -13.59 -12.91 -6.62
C LYS A 78 -14.14 -12.01 -5.51
N LEU A 79 -13.27 -11.39 -4.72
CA LEU A 79 -13.64 -10.44 -3.66
C LEU A 79 -14.17 -9.11 -4.21
N LYS A 80 -13.85 -8.78 -5.46
CA LYS A 80 -14.38 -7.59 -6.15
C LYS A 80 -15.79 -7.78 -6.72
N LYS A 81 -16.34 -9.00 -6.69
CA LYS A 81 -17.76 -9.18 -7.01
C LYS A 81 -18.60 -8.67 -5.84
N PRO A 82 -19.60 -7.80 -6.08
CA PRO A 82 -20.54 -7.46 -5.04
C PRO A 82 -21.18 -8.76 -4.53
N PHE A 83 -21.39 -8.85 -3.22
CA PHE A 83 -22.11 -9.96 -2.59
C PHE A 83 -23.61 -9.93 -2.92
N TYR A 84 -24.02 -9.63 -4.16
CA TYR A 84 -25.38 -9.77 -4.71
C TYR A 84 -25.32 -9.80 -6.24
#